data_AF-A0A453KME1-F1
#
_entry.id   AF-A0A453KME1-F1
#
_cell.length_a   1.000
_cell.length_b   1.000
_cell.length_c   1.000
_cell.angle_alpha   90.00
_cell.angle_beta   90.00
_cell.angle_gamma   90.00
#
_symmetry.space_group_name_H-M   'P 1'
#
loop_
_entity.id
_entity.type
_entity.pdbx_description
1 polymer ?
#
loop_
_entity_poly.entity_id
_entity_poly.type
_entity_poly.pdbx_seq_one_letter_code
_entity_poly.pdbx_strand_id
1 'polypeptide(L)' 'MKMATCIRKVASEEFGVSRGWRSEDKDNWWWNDDVQKAIKENKDCFRRLYLDRSADNIEKYKMAKKA' A
#
# COMPACT_ATOMS: atom_id res chain seq x y z
N MET A 1 -38.26 3.02 -1.78
CA MET A 1 -36.90 2.54 -2.14
C MET A 1 -35.87 3.51 -1.56
N LYS A 2 -34.93 3.06 -0.73
CA LYS A 2 -33.88 3.94 -0.17
C LYS A 2 -32.84 4.23 -1.27
N MET A 3 -32.41 5.48 -1.43
CA MET A 3 -31.46 5.90 -2.48
C MET A 3 -30.20 5.03 -2.55
N ALA A 4 -29.67 4.63 -1.40
CA ALA A 4 -28.51 3.75 -1.30
C ALA A 4 -28.72 2.39 -1.97
N THR A 5 -29.96 1.89 -2.06
CA THR A 5 -30.27 0.63 -2.76
C THR A 5 -30.28 0.84 -4.28
N CYS A 6 -30.78 1.98 -4.76
CA CYS A 6 -30.76 2.32 -6.19
C CYS A 6 -29.32 2.50 -6.70
N ILE A 7 -28.49 3.24 -5.96
CA ILE A 7 -27.08 3.47 -6.32
C ILE A 7 -26.32 2.15 -6.40
N ARG A 8 -26.48 1.27 -5.40
CA ARG A 8 -25.82 -0.05 -5.41
C ARG A 8 -26.30 -0.93 -6.57
N LYS A 9 -27.58 -0.84 -6.92
CA LYS A 9 -28.16 -1.61 -8.03
C LYS A 9 -27.55 -1.18 -9.37
N VAL A 10 -27.60 0.12 -9.67
CA VAL A 10 -27.02 0.69 -10.90
C VAL A 10 -25.53 0.38 -10.96
N ALA A 11 -24.79 0.59 -9.87
CA ALA A 11 -23.36 0.27 -9.85
C ALA A 11 -23.07 -1.22 -10.11
N SER A 12 -23.91 -2.12 -9.62
CA SER A 12 -23.73 -3.57 -9.84
C SER A 12 -24.07 -3.99 -11.27
N GLU A 13 -25.03 -3.31 -11.91
CA GLU A 13 -25.44 -3.56 -13.29
C GLU A 13 -24.38 -3.04 -14.28
N GLU A 14 -23.86 -1.83 -14.06
CA GLU A 14 -22.89 -1.19 -14.95
C GLU A 14 -21.45 -1.71 -14.78
N PHE A 15 -20.99 -1.87 -13.54
CA PHE A 15 -19.59 -2.22 -13.25
C PHE A 15 -19.40 -3.70 -12.88
N GLY A 16 -20.50 -4.45 -12.76
CA GLY A 16 -20.48 -5.80 -12.22
C GLY A 16 -20.16 -5.85 -10.73
N VAL A 17 -20.23 -7.05 -10.16
CA VAL A 17 -19.91 -7.29 -8.74
C VAL A 17 -18.59 -8.04 -8.67
N SER A 18 -17.58 -7.44 -8.05
CA SER A 18 -16.28 -8.10 -7.88
C SER A 18 -16.38 -9.22 -6.84
N ARG A 19 -15.81 -10.39 -7.14
CA ARG A 19 -15.84 -11.57 -6.27
C ARG A 19 -14.80 -11.54 -5.14
N GLY A 20 -14.25 -10.36 -4.83
CA GLY A 20 -13.28 -10.22 -3.75
C GLY A 20 -12.05 -11.11 -3.92
N TRP A 21 -11.36 -10.99 -5.05
CA TRP A 21 -9.95 -11.41 -5.16
C TRP A 21 -9.31 -10.68 -6.33
N ARG A 22 -8.83 -9.49 -6.06
CA ARG A 22 -7.96 -8.76 -6.99
C ARG A 22 -6.77 -8.24 -6.21
N SER A 23 -5.72 -9.07 -6.15
CA SER A 23 -4.34 -8.60 -6.21
C SER A 23 -4.05 -8.15 -7.64
N GLU A 24 -4.94 -7.34 -8.22
CA GLU A 24 -4.58 -6.60 -9.41
C GLU A 24 -3.57 -5.60 -8.87
N ASP A 25 -2.33 -5.73 -9.34
CA ASP A 25 -1.34 -4.69 -9.15
C ASP A 25 -2.04 -3.40 -9.57
N LYS A 26 -2.46 -2.62 -8.57
CA LYS A 26 -2.97 -1.28 -8.80
C LYS A 26 -1.74 -0.52 -9.25
N ASP A 27 -1.38 -0.69 -10.50
CA ASP A 27 -0.17 -0.18 -11.12
C ASP A 27 -0.07 1.30 -10.73
N ASN A 28 0.77 1.55 -9.73
CA ASN A 28 1.47 2.78 -9.40
C ASN A 28 0.75 4.14 -9.50
N TRP A 29 -0.58 4.21 -9.68
CA TRP A 29 -1.26 5.45 -10.11
C TRP A 29 -1.06 6.61 -9.12
N TRP A 30 -0.84 6.30 -7.85
CA TRP A 30 -0.60 7.29 -6.78
C TRP A 30 0.78 7.18 -6.12
N TRP A 31 1.60 6.21 -6.51
CA TRP A 31 2.97 6.05 -5.99
C TRP A 31 3.95 6.32 -7.14
N ASN A 32 4.49 7.54 -7.17
CA ASN A 32 5.63 7.85 -8.04
C ASN A 32 6.81 6.92 -7.73
N ASP A 33 7.76 6.79 -8.66
CA ASP A 33 8.98 5.98 -8.49
C ASP A 33 9.72 6.29 -7.17
N ASP A 34 9.73 7.56 -6.77
CA ASP A 34 10.31 8.01 -5.50
C ASP A 34 9.62 7.36 -4.28
N VAL A 35 8.30 7.27 -4.32
CA VAL A 35 7.53 6.71 -3.20
C VAL A 35 7.73 5.20 -3.14
N GLN A 36 7.85 4.53 -4.29
CA GLN A 36 8.20 3.11 -4.32
C GLN A 36 9.62 2.84 -3.82
N LYS A 37 10.57 3.70 -4.20
CA LYS A 37 11.95 3.64 -3.72
C LYS A 37 12.01 3.82 -2.20
N ALA A 38 11.30 4.81 -1.66
CA ALA A 38 11.21 5.04 -0.22
C ALA A 38 10.61 3.85 0.54
N ILE A 39 9.54 3.23 0.03
CA ILE A 39 8.99 2.01 0.64
C ILE A 39 10.00 0.86 0.62
N LYS A 40 10.69 0.65 -0.51
CA LYS A 40 11.66 -0.43 -0.66
C LYS A 40 12.81 -0.26 0.32
N GLU A 41 13.36 0.95 0.41
CA GLU A 41 14.42 1.31 1.36
C GLU A 41 13.96 1.13 2.81
N ASN A 42 12.74 1.56 3.16
CA ASN A 42 12.18 1.38 4.48
C ASN A 42 12.04 -0.11 4.86
N LYS A 43 11.53 -0.94 3.94
CA LYS A 43 11.42 -2.39 4.11
C LYS A 43 12.80 -3.04 4.29
N ASP A 44 13.79 -2.63 3.53
CA ASP A 44 15.17 -3.13 3.66
C ASP A 44 15.79 -2.76 5.00
N CYS A 45 15.63 -1.51 5.44
CA CYS A 45 16.06 -1.07 6.76
C CYS A 45 15.35 -1.82 7.89
N PHE A 46 14.04 -2.05 7.76
CA PHE A 46 13.27 -2.82 8.75
C PHE A 46 13.74 -4.28 8.82
N ARG A 47 13.99 -4.93 7.68
CA ARG A 47 14.53 -6.30 7.64
C ARG A 47 15.89 -6.38 8.34
N ARG A 48 16.78 -5.43 8.07
CA ARG A 48 18.10 -5.36 8.73
C ARG A 48 17.97 -5.14 10.23
N LEU A 49 17.11 -4.22 10.65
CA LEU A 49 16.83 -3.95 12.07
C LEU A 49 16.26 -5.18 12.79
N TYR A 50 15.40 -5.95 12.11
CA TYR A 50 14.82 -7.17 12.68
C TYR A 50 15.88 -8.25 12.91
N LEU A 51 16.84 -8.39 11.98
CA LEU A 51 17.92 -9.37 12.07
C LEU A 51 19.02 -8.95 13.05
N ASP A 52 19.39 -7.67 13.02
CA ASP A 52 20.44 -7.08 13.84
C ASP A 52 19.98 -5.73 14.40
N ARG A 53 19.85 -5.69 15.73
CA ARG A 53 19.33 -4.54 16.47
C ARG A 53 20.43 -3.58 16.94
N SER A 54 21.53 -3.52 16.18
CA SER A 54 22.62 -2.56 16.38
C SER A 54 22.14 -1.11 16.33
N ALA A 55 22.87 -0.22 17.03
CA ALA A 55 22.58 1.21 17.06
C ALA A 55 22.52 1.81 15.65
N ASP A 56 23.44 1.38 14.77
CA ASP A 56 23.50 1.80 13.37
C ASP A 56 22.25 1.43 12.58
N ASN A 57 21.72 0.21 12.75
CA ASN A 57 20.49 -0.22 12.07
C ASN A 57 19.25 0.47 12.62
N ILE A 58 19.23 0.76 13.93
CA ILE A 58 18.17 1.54 14.57
C ILE A 58 18.14 2.97 13.99
N GLU A 59 19.30 3.62 13.88
CA GLU A 59 19.41 4.98 13.33
C GLU A 59 19.04 5.01 11.84
N LYS A 60 19.57 4.09 11.03
CA LYS A 60 19.22 3.96 9.61
C LYS A 60 17.72 3.77 9.39
N TYR A 61 17.06 2.92 10.19
CA TYR A 61 15.62 2.74 10.10
C TYR A 61 14.84 3.99 10.52
N LYS A 62 15.26 4.69 11.59
CA LYS A 62 14.63 5.95 12.00
C LYS A 62 14.69 7.01 10.91
N MET A 63 15.84 7.14 10.24
CA MET A 63 16.03 8.07 9.13
C MET A 63 15.16 7.69 7.92
N ALA A 64 15.15 6.41 7.52
CA ALA A 64 14.32 5.90 6.42
C ALA A 64 12.81 5.94 6.70
N LYS A 65 12.39 6.05 7.97
CA LYS A 65 10.97 6.21 8.35
C LYS A 65 10.51 7.67 8.36
N LYS A 66 11.44 8.61 8.49
CA LYS A 66 11.14 10.05 8.58
C LYS A 66 11.11 10.73 7.21
N ALA A 67 11.78 10.14 6.22
CA ALA A 67 11.73 10.52 4.81
C ALA A 67 10.38 10.17 4.19
#